data_AF-A0A3Q7HLH8-F1
#
_entry.id   AF-A0A3Q7HLH8-F1
#
_cell.length_a   1.000
_cell.length_b   1.000
_cell.length_c   1.000
_cell.angle_alpha   90.00
_cell.angle_beta   90.00
_cell.angle_gamma   90.00
#
_symmetry.space_group_name_H-M   'P 1'
#
loop_
_entity.id
_entity.type
_entity.pdbx_description
1 polymer ?
#
loop_
_entity_poly.entity_id
_entity_poly.type
_entity_poly.pdbx_seq_one_letter_code
_entity_poly.pdbx_strand_id
1 'polypeptide(L)'
;MTRPDLSFVVQVLSQYMHSPKSSHMEAALRVVRYIKGTAGLGLFMPSNKNNEMVAYCDSDWGACVETRRSVTGYMIKLGGTLVSWKSKKQNTISRSSAEAEFRSMATTVAEIVWLKGLFKELGMNIQLPKHFFWKFQLLLVRHSEERLVMF
;
A
#
# COMPACT_ATOMS: atom_id res chain seq x y z
N MET A 1 -8.71 -1.93 10.01
CA MET A 1 -8.64 -0.51 9.57
C MET A 1 -9.14 -0.49 8.12
N THR A 2 -10.09 0.37 7.73
CA THR A 2 -10.78 0.34 6.42
C THR A 2 -10.39 1.51 5.50
N ARG A 3 -9.26 2.16 5.78
CA ARG A 3 -8.84 3.43 5.15
C ARG A 3 -7.44 3.34 4.56
N PRO A 4 -7.29 2.79 3.34
CA PRO A 4 -6.00 2.62 2.67
C PRO A 4 -5.26 3.94 2.45
N ASP A 5 -6.00 5.01 2.23
CA ASP A 5 -5.54 6.38 2.07
C ASP A 5 -4.77 6.93 3.29
N LEU A 6 -4.95 6.32 4.47
CA LEU A 6 -4.23 6.72 5.69
C LEU A 6 -2.94 5.95 5.92
N SER A 7 -2.69 4.90 5.14
CA SER A 7 -1.63 3.91 5.43
C SER A 7 -0.25 4.56 5.52
N PHE A 8 0.06 5.47 4.59
CA PHE A 8 1.35 6.16 4.58
C PHE A 8 1.49 7.11 5.77
N VAL A 9 0.51 7.99 6.02
CA VAL A 9 0.59 8.95 7.12
C VAL A 9 0.69 8.25 8.48
N VAL A 10 -0.06 7.16 8.69
CA VAL A 10 0.03 6.35 9.90
C VAL A 10 1.39 5.64 9.99
N GLN A 11 1.92 5.14 8.87
CA GLN A 11 3.27 4.59 8.82
C GLN A 11 4.33 5.62 9.20
N VAL A 12 4.21 6.87 8.77
CA VAL A 12 5.13 7.97 9.12
C VAL A 12 5.03 8.32 10.60
N LEU A 13 3.82 8.59 11.09
CA LEU A 13 3.59 9.00 12.48
C LEU A 13 4.01 7.92 13.50
N SER A 14 3.80 6.64 13.17
CA SER A 14 4.16 5.53 14.06
C SER A 14 5.66 5.45 14.37
N GLN A 15 6.53 6.01 13.51
CA GLN A 15 7.98 6.05 13.74
C GLN A 15 8.36 6.90 14.96
N TYR A 16 7.54 7.89 15.28
CA TYR A 16 7.83 8.88 16.33
C TYR A 16 7.04 8.65 17.62
N MET A 17 6.29 7.54 17.73
CA MET A 17 5.47 7.26 18.91
C MET A 17 6.25 7.15 20.21
N HIS A 18 7.52 6.73 20.15
CA HIS A 18 8.38 6.62 21.33
C HIS A 18 8.79 7.98 21.92
N SER A 19 8.82 9.03 21.09
CA SER A 19 9.23 10.38 21.48
C SER A 19 8.64 11.41 20.50
N PRO A 20 7.32 11.68 20.56
CA PRO A 20 6.65 12.56 19.61
C PRO A 20 7.02 14.03 19.86
N LYS A 21 7.16 14.80 18.76
CA LYS A 21 7.33 16.25 18.79
C LYS A 21 5.97 16.93 18.62
N SER A 22 5.88 18.22 18.97
CA SER A 22 4.64 19.00 18.80
C SER A 22 4.11 18.94 17.36
N SER A 23 5.01 18.96 16.37
CA SER A 23 4.66 18.80 14.95
C SER A 23 4.04 17.45 14.62
N HIS A 24 4.54 16.35 15.21
CA HIS A 24 3.97 15.01 15.03
C HIS A 24 2.58 14.92 15.65
N MET A 25 2.38 15.53 16.83
CA MET A 25 1.06 15.58 17.48
C MET A 25 0.06 16.39 16.67
N GLU A 26 0.47 17.53 16.11
CA GLU A 26 -0.38 18.33 15.23
C GLU A 26 -0.79 17.55 13.97
N ALA A 27 0.15 16.86 13.32
CA ALA A 27 -0.13 16.01 12.18
C ALA A 27 -1.07 14.84 12.54
N ALA A 28 -0.89 14.21 13.69
CA ALA A 28 -1.81 13.18 14.20
C ALA A 28 -3.23 13.73 14.44
N LEU A 29 -3.35 14.93 15.01
CA LEU A 29 -4.65 15.59 15.18
C LEU A 29 -5.31 15.92 13.83
N ARG A 30 -4.54 16.27 12.80
CA ARG A 30 -5.08 16.44 11.43
C ARG A 30 -5.65 15.14 10.89
N VAL A 31 -4.98 14.00 11.10
CA VAL A 31 -5.50 12.68 10.72
C VAL A 31 -6.81 12.38 11.44
N VAL A 32 -6.88 12.63 12.75
CA VAL A 32 -8.12 12.43 13.54
C VAL A 32 -9.26 13.30 13.03
N ARG A 33 -8.99 14.59 12.76
CA ARG A 33 -9.99 15.52 12.18
C ARG A 33 -10.46 15.06 10.81
N TYR A 34 -9.55 14.58 9.98
CA TYR A 34 -9.88 14.06 8.66
C TYR A 34 -10.76 12.81 8.75
N ILE A 35 -10.44 11.85 9.63
CA ILE A 35 -11.29 10.67 9.88
C ILE A 35 -12.68 11.12 10.33
N LYS A 36 -12.77 12.05 11.28
CA LYS A 36 -14.04 12.58 11.78
C LYS A 36 -14.86 13.25 10.68
N GLY A 37 -14.22 14.05 9.82
CA GLY A 37 -14.87 14.73 8.70
C GLY A 37 -15.22 13.81 7.52
N THR A 38 -14.65 12.62 7.45
CA THR A 38 -14.85 11.64 6.38
C THR A 38 -15.41 10.31 6.89
N ALA A 39 -16.23 10.35 7.95
CA ALA A 39 -16.82 9.15 8.54
C ALA A 39 -17.67 8.33 7.55
N GLY A 40 -18.20 8.97 6.51
CA GLY A 40 -18.94 8.29 5.42
C GLY A 40 -18.06 7.64 4.35
N LEU A 41 -16.73 7.84 4.36
CA LEU A 41 -15.82 7.17 3.43
C LEU A 41 -15.50 5.76 3.95
N GLY A 42 -15.80 4.76 3.13
CA GLY A 42 -15.53 3.35 3.41
C GLY A 42 -15.03 2.60 2.19
N LEU A 43 -14.67 1.33 2.40
CA LEU A 43 -14.31 0.45 1.30
C LEU A 43 -15.57 -0.01 0.58
N PHE A 44 -15.60 0.18 -0.74
CA PHE A 44 -16.60 -0.43 -1.58
C PHE A 44 -16.24 -1.90 -1.83
N MET A 45 -17.13 -2.81 -1.42
CA MET A 45 -16.96 -4.25 -1.57
C MET A 45 -18.07 -4.81 -2.48
N PRO A 46 -17.91 -4.77 -3.81
CA PRO A 46 -18.90 -5.34 -4.71
C PRO A 46 -19.01 -6.86 -4.52
N SER A 47 -20.23 -7.40 -4.55
CA SER A 47 -20.51 -8.85 -4.48
C SER A 47 -20.24 -9.58 -5.81
N ASN A 48 -19.27 -9.10 -6.59
CA ASN A 48 -18.92 -9.74 -7.84
C ASN A 48 -18.30 -11.12 -7.58
N LYS A 49 -18.81 -12.15 -8.26
CA LYS A 49 -18.28 -13.53 -8.20
C LYS A 49 -16.96 -13.71 -8.98
N ASN A 50 -16.24 -12.62 -9.23
CA ASN A 50 -14.98 -12.68 -9.96
C ASN A 50 -13.84 -13.02 -8.97
N ASN A 51 -13.15 -14.13 -9.20
CA ASN A 51 -12.02 -14.58 -8.39
C ASN A 51 -10.67 -14.09 -8.95
N GLU A 52 -10.70 -13.08 -9.81
CA GLU A 52 -9.50 -12.43 -10.34
C GLU A 52 -8.85 -11.54 -9.29
N MET A 53 -7.57 -11.80 -9.04
CA MET A 53 -6.73 -10.96 -8.20
C MET A 53 -6.01 -9.92 -9.07
N VAL A 54 -5.96 -8.68 -8.60
CA VAL A 54 -5.16 -7.61 -9.21
C VAL A 54 -4.26 -7.03 -8.13
N ALA A 55 -2.97 -6.90 -8.42
CA ALA A 55 -2.01 -6.36 -7.47
C ALA A 55 -1.27 -5.15 -8.06
N TYR A 56 -1.17 -4.12 -7.25
CA TYR A 56 -0.39 -2.92 -7.51
C TYR A 56 0.71 -2.85 -6.48
N CYS A 57 1.92 -2.49 -6.92
CA CYS A 57 3.04 -2.20 -6.04
C CYS A 57 3.73 -0.93 -6.47
N ASP A 58 4.27 -0.21 -5.50
CA ASP A 58 4.96 1.05 -5.70
C ASP A 58 6.12 1.16 -4.71
N SER A 59 7.14 1.95 -5.04
CA SER A 59 8.21 2.25 -4.09
C SER A 59 8.62 3.72 -4.16
N ASP A 60 8.76 4.36 -3.00
CA ASP A 60 9.29 5.71 -2.89
C ASP A 60 10.75 5.62 -2.40
N TRP A 61 11.69 5.87 -3.31
CA TRP A 61 13.12 5.70 -3.06
C TRP A 61 13.68 6.82 -2.18
N GLY A 62 14.24 6.45 -1.03
CA GLY A 62 14.82 7.42 -0.11
C GLY A 62 13.81 8.34 0.60
N ALA A 63 12.53 7.98 0.59
CA ALA A 63 11.42 8.74 1.16
C ALA A 63 11.65 9.19 2.61
N CYS A 64 12.26 8.33 3.43
CA CYS A 64 12.59 8.68 4.81
C CYS A 64 13.83 9.57 4.84
N VAL A 65 13.65 10.88 5.03
CA VAL A 65 14.75 11.87 5.05
C VAL A 65 15.84 11.48 6.06
N GLU A 66 15.45 10.99 7.23
CA GLU A 66 16.40 10.62 8.31
C GLU A 66 17.25 9.39 7.99
N THR A 67 16.62 8.33 7.45
CA THR A 67 17.30 7.04 7.27
C THR A 67 17.68 6.75 5.81
N ARG A 68 17.23 7.58 4.87
CA ARG A 68 17.30 7.38 3.42
C ARG A 68 16.73 6.03 2.95
N ARG A 69 15.92 5.38 3.79
CA ARG A 69 15.25 4.12 3.45
C ARG A 69 14.01 4.42 2.60
N SER A 70 13.81 3.56 1.62
CA SER A 70 12.64 3.62 0.74
C SER A 70 11.38 3.17 1.47
N VAL A 71 10.21 3.54 0.96
CA VAL A 71 8.91 3.03 1.43
C VAL A 71 8.32 2.14 0.35
N THR A 72 7.92 0.94 0.73
CA THR A 72 7.18 0.00 -0.10
C THR A 72 5.69 0.21 0.11
N GLY A 73 4.95 0.44 -0.97
CA GLY A 73 3.50 0.46 -1.00
C GLY A 73 2.94 -0.70 -1.82
N TYR A 74 1.87 -1.35 -1.37
CA TYR A 74 1.11 -2.27 -2.21
C TYR A 74 -0.39 -2.23 -1.93
N MET A 75 -1.16 -2.68 -2.92
CA MET A 75 -2.61 -2.78 -2.86
C MET A 75 -3.06 -3.98 -3.70
N ILE A 76 -3.84 -4.88 -3.10
CA ILE A 76 -4.31 -6.13 -3.70
C ILE A 76 -5.83 -6.13 -3.68
N LYS A 77 -6.44 -6.21 -4.86
CA LYS A 77 -7.88 -6.35 -5.06
C LYS A 77 -8.22 -7.79 -5.45
N LEU A 78 -9.38 -8.28 -5.02
CA LEU A 78 -10.00 -9.54 -5.43
C LEU A 78 -11.41 -9.23 -5.93
N GLY A 79 -11.71 -9.54 -7.19
CA GLY A 79 -13.03 -9.28 -7.77
C GLY A 79 -13.44 -7.81 -7.76
N GLY A 80 -12.47 -6.89 -7.78
CA GLY A 80 -12.68 -5.45 -7.64
C GLY A 80 -12.76 -4.95 -6.20
N THR A 81 -12.84 -5.84 -5.21
CA THR A 81 -12.84 -5.50 -3.78
C THR A 81 -11.41 -5.41 -3.26
N LEU A 82 -11.09 -4.36 -2.50
CA LEU A 82 -9.78 -4.28 -1.85
C LEU A 82 -9.66 -5.26 -0.67
N VAL A 83 -8.69 -6.16 -0.72
CA VAL A 83 -8.50 -7.22 0.30
C VAL A 83 -7.25 -7.08 1.15
N SER A 84 -6.17 -6.52 0.60
CA SER A 84 -4.94 -6.25 1.36
C SER A 84 -4.23 -5.01 0.81
N TRP A 85 -3.63 -4.23 1.69
CA TRP A 85 -2.83 -3.07 1.32
C TRP A 85 -1.84 -2.77 2.43
N LYS A 86 -0.76 -2.06 2.09
CA LYS A 86 0.28 -1.72 3.04
C LYS A 86 1.11 -0.55 2.56
N SER A 87 1.57 0.26 3.50
CA SER A 87 2.71 1.15 3.32
C SER A 87 3.72 0.83 4.42
N LYS A 88 4.97 0.54 4.04
CA LYS A 88 6.01 0.13 4.99
C LYS A 88 7.39 0.61 4.56
N LYS A 89 8.12 1.26 5.47
CA LYS A 89 9.55 1.56 5.31
C LYS A 89 10.34 0.26 5.14
N GLN A 90 11.19 0.20 4.10
CA GLN A 90 12.07 -0.94 3.85
C GLN A 90 13.10 -1.08 4.98
N ASN A 91 13.52 -2.32 5.26
CA ASN A 91 14.46 -2.59 6.35
C ASN A 91 15.88 -2.10 6.02
N THR A 92 16.27 -2.18 4.74
CA THR A 92 17.57 -1.79 4.22
C THR A 92 17.47 -0.53 3.37
N ILE A 93 18.58 0.17 3.19
CA ILE A 93 18.68 1.31 2.29
C ILE A 93 18.87 0.76 0.86
N SER A 94 18.04 1.21 -0.08
CA SER A 94 18.24 0.93 -1.51
C SER A 94 19.23 1.91 -2.10
N ARG A 95 20.15 1.41 -2.92
CA ARG A 95 21.17 2.19 -3.62
C ARG A 95 20.65 2.73 -4.97
N SER A 96 19.52 2.24 -5.45
CA SER A 96 18.83 2.73 -6.64
C SER A 96 17.30 2.64 -6.50
N SER A 97 16.58 3.36 -7.35
CA SER A 97 15.12 3.23 -7.47
C SER A 97 14.71 1.82 -7.91
N ALA A 98 15.41 1.25 -8.89
CA ALA A 98 15.15 -0.11 -9.38
C ALA A 98 15.25 -1.16 -8.25
N GLU A 99 16.22 -1.02 -7.34
CA GLU A 99 16.36 -1.91 -6.18
C GLU A 99 15.21 -1.72 -5.17
N ALA A 100 14.75 -0.49 -4.97
CA ALA A 100 13.57 -0.20 -4.14
C ALA A 100 12.29 -0.78 -4.73
N GLU A 101 12.11 -0.66 -6.06
CA GLU A 101 10.98 -1.22 -6.80
C GLU A 101 10.99 -2.74 -6.71
N PHE A 102 12.14 -3.39 -6.94
CA PHE A 102 12.26 -4.84 -6.83
C PHE A 102 11.93 -5.37 -5.43
N ARG A 103 12.33 -4.65 -4.38
CA ARG A 103 11.94 -4.98 -3.00
C ARG A 103 10.44 -4.82 -2.76
N SER A 104 9.82 -3.79 -3.34
CA SER A 104 8.37 -3.62 -3.28
C SER A 104 7.63 -4.77 -3.97
N MET A 105 8.11 -5.18 -5.16
CA MET A 105 7.58 -6.33 -5.88
C MET A 105 7.69 -7.62 -5.06
N ALA A 106 8.88 -7.91 -4.51
CA ALA A 106 9.11 -9.10 -3.71
C ALA A 106 8.18 -9.16 -2.47
N THR A 107 7.98 -8.01 -1.80
CA THR A 107 7.06 -7.90 -0.65
C THR A 107 5.62 -8.18 -1.08
N THR A 108 5.20 -7.65 -2.22
CA THR A 108 3.83 -7.82 -2.74
C THR A 108 3.58 -9.27 -3.17
N VAL A 109 4.55 -9.92 -3.82
CA VAL A 109 4.45 -11.33 -4.21
C VAL A 109 4.34 -12.24 -2.99
N ALA A 110 5.12 -11.97 -1.92
CA ALA A 110 5.00 -12.72 -0.67
C ALA A 110 3.59 -12.63 -0.08
N GLU A 111 2.98 -11.44 -0.10
CA GLU A 111 1.60 -11.23 0.35
C GLU A 111 0.58 -11.98 -0.53
N ILE A 112 0.74 -11.96 -1.87
CA ILE A 112 -0.12 -12.69 -2.81
C ILE A 112 -0.09 -14.20 -2.52
N VAL A 113 1.11 -14.74 -2.30
CA VAL A 113 1.28 -16.17 -1.98
C VAL A 113 0.61 -16.51 -0.65
N TRP A 114 0.76 -15.65 0.36
CA TRP A 114 0.10 -15.82 1.65
C TRP A 114 -1.44 -15.79 1.51
N LEU A 115 -1.98 -14.80 0.79
CA LEU A 115 -3.42 -14.68 0.53
C LEU A 115 -3.95 -15.91 -0.22
N LYS A 116 -3.24 -16.39 -1.24
CA LYS A 116 -3.65 -17.60 -1.97
C LYS A 116 -3.73 -18.82 -1.05
N GLY A 117 -2.79 -18.97 -0.11
CA GLY A 117 -2.83 -20.01 0.91
C GLY A 117 -4.06 -19.88 1.81
N LEU A 118 -4.28 -18.69 2.38
CA LEU A 118 -5.41 -18.39 3.25
C LEU A 118 -6.75 -18.68 2.55
N PHE A 119 -6.92 -18.23 1.32
CA PHE A 119 -8.16 -18.42 0.58
C PHE A 119 -8.41 -19.88 0.20
N LYS A 120 -7.34 -20.64 -0.07
CA LYS A 120 -7.43 -22.08 -0.29
C LYS A 120 -7.96 -22.80 0.97
N GLU A 121 -7.50 -22.41 2.16
CA GLU A 121 -8.00 -22.95 3.43
C GLU A 121 -9.47 -22.59 3.67
N LEU A 122 -9.91 -21.41 3.23
CA LEU A 122 -11.32 -20.99 3.26
C LEU A 122 -12.19 -21.66 2.18
N GLY A 123 -11.65 -22.61 1.41
CA GLY A 123 -12.38 -23.31 0.36
C GLY A 123 -12.61 -22.51 -0.92
N MET A 124 -11.92 -21.38 -1.09
CA MET A 124 -12.02 -20.53 -2.27
C MET A 124 -10.83 -20.74 -3.20
N ASN A 125 -11.11 -21.06 -4.46
CA ASN A 125 -10.07 -21.15 -5.49
C ASN A 125 -9.90 -19.78 -6.18
N ILE A 126 -8.74 -19.16 -5.97
CA ILE A 126 -8.42 -17.84 -6.49
C ILE A 126 -7.39 -17.93 -7.59
N GLN A 127 -7.61 -17.14 -8.64
CA GLN A 127 -6.63 -17.00 -9.72
C GLN A 127 -5.53 -16.04 -9.28
N LEU A 128 -4.28 -16.46 -9.46
CA LEU A 128 -3.14 -15.56 -9.28
C LEU A 128 -3.27 -14.35 -10.20
N PRO A 129 -2.71 -13.19 -9.83
CA PRO A 129 -2.83 -12.00 -10.65
C PRO A 129 -2.24 -12.24 -12.04
N LYS A 130 -3.08 -12.06 -13.06
CA LYS A 130 -2.63 -12.03 -14.46
C LYS A 130 -1.92 -10.73 -14.78
N HIS A 131 -2.31 -9.66 -14.09
CA HIS A 131 -1.72 -8.34 -14.20
C HIS A 131 -1.12 -7.94 -12.86
N PHE A 132 0.21 -7.81 -12.85
CA PHE A 132 0.99 -7.27 -11.76
C PHE A 132 1.49 -5.90 -12.20
N PHE A 133 0.97 -4.83 -11.60
CA PHE A 133 1.33 -3.47 -11.99
C PHE A 133 2.42 -2.95 -11.05
N TRP A 134 3.53 -2.50 -11.63
CA TRP A 134 4.59 -1.77 -10.94
C TRP A 134 4.86 -0.47 -11.69
N LYS A 135 5.05 0.64 -10.96
CA LYS A 135 5.57 1.86 -11.57
C LYS A 135 7.09 1.77 -11.59
N PHE A 136 7.66 1.90 -12.80
CA PHE A 136 9.07 2.20 -12.98
C PHE A 136 9.19 3.73 -13.02
N GLN A 137 9.90 4.35 -12.09
CA GLN A 137 10.03 5.82 -11.95
C GLN A 137 10.56 6.54 -13.22
N LEU A 138 10.93 5.82 -14.29
CA LEU A 138 11.55 6.38 -15.50
C LEU A 138 10.67 6.48 -16.75
N LEU A 139 9.41 6.03 -16.77
CA LEU A 139 8.56 6.25 -17.97
C LEU A 139 7.05 6.29 -17.68
N LEU A 140 6.41 7.25 -18.37
CA LEU A 140 4.98 7.40 -18.65
C LEU A 140 4.11 8.17 -17.65
N VAL A 141 4.08 9.49 -17.91
CA VAL A 141 2.85 10.27 -17.91
C VAL A 141 1.90 9.70 -18.99
N ARG A 142 0.65 9.43 -18.59
CA ARG A 142 -0.57 9.04 -19.37
C ARG A 142 -0.80 7.54 -19.63
N HIS A 143 -1.65 6.92 -18.79
CA HIS A 143 -2.97 6.44 -19.23
C HIS A 143 -3.94 6.25 -18.04
N SER A 144 -5.18 6.70 -18.22
CA SER A 144 -6.43 6.42 -17.47
C SER A 144 -6.47 6.58 -15.93
N GLU A 145 -7.04 7.70 -15.49
CA GLU A 145 -8.02 7.93 -14.39
C GLU A 145 -8.07 7.13 -13.07
N GLU A 146 -7.07 6.32 -12.70
CA GLU A 146 -6.87 5.94 -11.30
C GLU A 146 -5.50 6.45 -10.84
N ARG A 147 -5.44 7.72 -10.41
CA ARG A 147 -4.32 8.17 -9.55
C ARG A 147 -4.46 7.46 -8.21
N LEU A 148 -4.08 6.19 -8.18
CA LEU A 148 -3.62 5.53 -6.97
C LEU A 148 -2.29 6.22 -6.63
N VAL A 149 -2.39 7.29 -5.85
CA VAL A 149 -1.25 7.79 -5.11
C VAL A 149 -1.03 6.74 -4.03
N MET A 150 -0.11 5.82 -4.30
CA MET A 150 0.28 4.76 -3.38
C MET A 150 1.34 5.25 -2.39
N PHE A 151 1.26 6.54 -2.01
CA PHE A 151 1.99 7.23 -0.94
C PHE A 151 1.14 8.40 -0.44
#